data_AF-A0A542IYK6-F1
#
_entry.id   AF-A0A542IYK6-F1
#
_cell.length_a   1.000
_cell.length_b   1.000
_cell.length_c   1.000
_cell.angle_alpha   90.00
_cell.angle_beta   90.00
_cell.angle_gamma   90.00
#
_symmetry.space_group_name_H-M   'P 1'
#
loop_
_entity.id
_entity.type
_entity.pdbx_description
1 polymer ?
#
loop_
_entity_poly.entity_id
_entity_poly.type
_entity_poly.pdbx_seq_one_letter_code
_entity_poly.pdbx_strand_id
1 'polypeptide(L)'
;MAKVWRGLLPTALLAAAITLPPSASAAEKVPHYPACDNFDVTISSTGGNQAVRTTRVKDGIIYTIVAGRGTTLTVGNYETGETVTFDTKGSVTRTAENTETGTIDFALSGANLFLLFDTDAGGPSTILYTGLVRFTATSDDFTLTEPIEQVSGTQRDICAELG
;
A
#
# COMPACT_ATOMS: atom_id res chain seq x y z
N MET A 1 -10.05 29.28 -84.52
CA MET A 1 -8.71 29.67 -84.00
C MET A 1 -8.35 28.74 -82.86
N ALA A 2 -7.13 28.21 -82.88
CA ALA A 2 -6.73 26.95 -82.27
C ALA A 2 -6.71 26.95 -80.73
N LYS A 3 -7.23 25.86 -80.16
CA LYS A 3 -7.37 25.56 -78.73
C LYS A 3 -6.10 24.83 -78.28
N VAL A 4 -5.24 25.47 -77.49
CA VAL A 4 -4.00 24.86 -76.98
C VAL A 4 -4.28 24.24 -75.61
N TRP A 5 -4.30 22.91 -75.61
CA TRP A 5 -4.45 22.03 -74.45
C TRP A 5 -3.05 21.72 -73.91
N ARG A 6 -2.75 22.10 -72.66
CA ARG A 6 -1.54 21.66 -71.95
C ARG A 6 -1.95 20.86 -70.72
N GLY A 7 -1.52 19.60 -70.70
CA GLY A 7 -2.01 18.55 -69.82
C GLY A 7 -1.54 18.67 -68.38
N LEU A 8 -2.40 18.16 -67.49
CA LEU A 8 -2.09 17.79 -66.12
C LEU A 8 -1.28 16.49 -66.09
N LEU A 9 -0.30 16.41 -65.19
CA LEU A 9 0.23 15.16 -64.65
C LEU A 9 -0.04 15.18 -63.13
N PRO A 10 -0.92 14.31 -62.60
CA PRO A 10 -1.05 14.12 -61.17
C PRO A 10 -0.01 13.12 -60.70
N THR A 11 0.94 13.58 -59.88
CA THR A 11 1.91 12.73 -59.18
C THR A 11 1.19 11.96 -58.07
N ALA A 12 0.95 10.67 -58.26
CA ALA A 12 0.37 9.80 -57.25
C ALA A 12 1.43 9.48 -56.17
N LEU A 13 1.30 10.07 -54.97
CA LEU A 13 2.05 9.64 -53.79
C LEU A 13 1.43 8.33 -53.27
N LEU A 14 2.18 7.22 -53.35
CA LEU A 14 1.88 5.99 -52.64
C LEU A 14 2.27 6.17 -51.15
N ALA A 15 1.28 6.28 -50.27
CA ALA A 15 1.51 6.24 -48.82
C ALA A 15 1.58 4.78 -48.35
N ALA A 16 2.78 4.28 -48.04
CA ALA A 16 2.96 2.99 -47.38
C ALA A 16 2.61 3.14 -45.89
N ALA A 17 1.46 2.59 -45.48
CA ALA A 17 1.05 2.53 -44.08
C ALA A 17 1.90 1.48 -43.34
N ILE A 18 2.88 1.93 -42.55
CA ILE A 18 3.67 1.08 -41.67
C ILE A 18 2.78 0.69 -40.48
N THR A 19 2.26 -0.53 -40.48
CA THR A 19 1.57 -1.11 -39.32
C THR A 19 2.62 -1.56 -38.31
N LEU A 20 2.96 -0.70 -37.36
CA LEU A 20 3.76 -1.11 -36.20
C LEU A 20 2.94 -2.13 -35.39
N PRO A 21 3.52 -3.30 -35.02
CA PRO A 21 2.84 -4.21 -34.10
C PRO A 21 2.59 -3.49 -32.77
N PRO A 22 1.45 -3.74 -32.11
CA PRO A 22 1.20 -3.18 -30.79
C PRO A 22 2.29 -3.67 -29.84
N SER A 23 3.00 -2.74 -29.21
CA SER A 23 3.93 -3.05 -28.13
C SER A 23 3.16 -3.75 -27.02
N ALA A 24 3.48 -5.02 -26.77
CA ALA A 24 3.00 -5.72 -25.60
C ALA A 24 3.65 -5.07 -24.37
N SER A 25 2.92 -4.17 -23.70
CA SER A 25 3.32 -3.72 -22.37
C SER A 25 3.26 -4.91 -21.44
N ALA A 26 4.40 -5.30 -20.87
CA ALA A 26 4.42 -6.18 -19.73
C ALA A 26 3.56 -5.55 -18.63
N ALA A 27 2.56 -6.28 -18.15
CA ALA A 27 1.75 -5.82 -17.02
C ALA A 27 2.68 -5.53 -15.85
N GLU A 28 2.51 -4.35 -15.22
CA GLU A 28 3.27 -3.98 -14.04
C GLU A 28 3.05 -5.02 -12.94
N LYS A 29 4.13 -5.56 -12.37
CA LYS A 29 4.03 -6.56 -11.31
C LYS A 29 3.44 -5.87 -10.08
N VAL A 30 2.20 -6.23 -9.73
CA VAL A 30 1.53 -5.73 -8.52
C VAL A 30 2.28 -6.27 -7.29
N PRO A 31 2.70 -5.40 -6.35
CA PRO A 31 3.29 -5.84 -5.09
C PRO A 31 2.31 -6.71 -4.29
N HIS A 32 2.83 -7.77 -3.68
CA HIS A 32 2.10 -8.68 -2.81
C HIS A 32 2.92 -8.97 -1.55
N TYR A 33 2.24 -9.34 -0.48
CA TYR A 33 2.81 -9.47 0.86
C TYR A 33 2.41 -10.82 1.49
N PRO A 34 3.36 -11.63 1.99
CA PRO A 34 3.08 -12.91 2.64
C PRO A 34 2.57 -12.71 4.07
N ALA A 35 1.42 -12.06 4.21
CA ALA A 35 0.81 -11.65 5.48
C ALA A 35 -0.48 -12.41 5.79
N CYS A 36 -0.68 -13.57 5.17
CA CYS A 36 -1.67 -14.58 5.53
C CYS A 36 -1.01 -15.96 5.36
N ASP A 37 -1.38 -16.95 6.20
CA ASP A 37 -0.71 -18.27 6.24
C ASP A 37 -0.62 -18.99 4.88
N ASN A 38 -1.62 -18.82 4.00
CA ASN A 38 -1.78 -19.65 2.80
C ASN A 38 -1.68 -18.89 1.48
N PHE A 39 -1.63 -17.57 1.51
CA PHE A 39 -1.76 -16.73 0.32
C PHE A 39 -1.19 -15.34 0.55
N ASP A 40 -0.72 -14.70 -0.52
CA ASP A 40 -0.21 -13.34 -0.43
C ASP A 40 -1.34 -12.32 -0.58
N VAL A 41 -1.23 -11.20 0.13
CA VAL A 41 -2.19 -10.09 0.01
C VAL A 41 -1.64 -8.97 -0.87
N THR A 42 -2.52 -8.38 -1.68
CA THR A 42 -2.28 -7.12 -2.38
C THR A 42 -3.01 -6.00 -1.64
N ILE A 43 -2.44 -4.79 -1.68
CA ILE A 43 -3.04 -3.63 -1.02
C ILE A 43 -3.04 -2.46 -1.98
N SER A 44 -4.19 -1.81 -2.11
CA SER A 44 -4.32 -0.53 -2.78
C SER A 44 -5.13 0.44 -1.91
N SER A 45 -4.90 1.73 -2.13
CA SER A 45 -5.58 2.78 -1.39
C SER A 45 -5.99 3.91 -2.32
N THR A 46 -7.17 4.48 -2.10
CA THR A 46 -7.62 5.69 -2.79
C THR A 46 -8.06 6.75 -1.79
N GLY A 47 -7.87 8.02 -2.15
CA GLY A 47 -8.19 9.15 -1.29
C GLY A 47 -7.21 9.33 -0.11
N GLY A 48 -7.69 10.01 0.94
CA GLY A 48 -6.90 10.37 2.12
C GLY A 48 -5.80 11.41 1.86
N ASN A 49 -5.17 11.85 2.95
CA ASN A 49 -4.00 12.71 2.95
C ASN A 49 -3.28 12.52 4.27
N GLN A 50 -1.99 12.20 4.24
CA GLN A 50 -1.14 12.28 5.43
C GLN A 50 -0.88 13.75 5.73
N ALA A 51 -1.38 14.25 6.84
CA ALA A 51 -1.51 15.69 7.06
C ALA A 51 -0.46 16.25 8.03
N VAL A 52 0.03 15.45 8.98
CA VAL A 52 0.91 15.97 10.04
C VAL A 52 1.97 14.93 10.40
N ARG A 53 3.25 15.29 10.18
CA ARG A 53 4.40 14.62 10.77
C ARG A 53 5.06 15.58 11.75
N THR A 54 5.17 15.21 13.01
CA THR A 54 5.97 15.95 14.00
C THR A 54 7.01 15.00 14.57
N THR A 55 8.28 15.37 14.45
CA THR A 55 9.39 14.62 15.01
C THR A 55 10.14 15.45 16.03
N ARG A 56 10.40 14.88 17.22
CA ARG A 56 11.19 15.52 18.27
C ARG A 56 12.18 14.50 18.84
N VAL A 57 13.41 14.95 19.04
CA VAL A 57 14.43 14.17 19.74
C VAL A 57 14.52 14.65 21.18
N LYS A 58 14.52 13.72 22.14
CA LYS A 58 14.75 14.01 23.55
C LYS A 58 15.38 12.78 24.21
N ASP A 59 16.48 12.98 24.93
CA ASP A 59 17.15 11.94 25.74
C ASP A 59 17.45 10.64 24.95
N GLY A 60 17.94 10.76 23.71
CA GLY A 60 18.23 9.59 22.85
C GLY A 60 17.01 8.91 22.24
N ILE A 61 15.81 9.44 22.48
CA ILE A 61 14.55 8.92 21.93
C ILE A 61 14.04 9.83 20.82
N ILE A 62 13.69 9.24 19.69
CA ILE A 62 13.05 9.90 18.55
C ILE A 62 11.55 9.67 18.64
N TYR A 63 10.80 10.73 18.97
CA TYR A 63 9.34 10.70 18.99
C TYR A 63 8.81 11.15 17.64
N THR A 64 7.99 10.33 16.98
CA THR A 64 7.30 10.71 15.74
C THR A 64 5.80 10.56 15.88
N ILE A 65 5.05 11.58 15.45
CA ILE A 65 3.58 11.52 15.35
C ILE A 65 3.22 11.71 13.89
N VAL A 66 2.51 10.73 13.32
CA VAL A 66 1.94 10.79 11.96
C VAL A 66 0.42 10.72 12.07
N ALA A 67 -0.28 11.70 11.50
CA ALA A 67 -1.74 11.70 11.42
C ALA A 67 -2.20 11.68 9.96
N GLY A 68 -3.06 10.72 9.64
CA GLY A 68 -3.66 10.53 8.32
C GLY A 68 -5.17 10.80 8.35
N ARG A 69 -5.67 11.49 7.32
CA ARG A 69 -7.09 11.49 7.01
C ARG A 69 -7.48 10.16 6.39
N GLY A 70 -8.72 9.74 6.61
CA GLY A 70 -9.27 8.49 6.10
C GLY A 70 -9.03 8.27 4.61
N THR A 71 -8.55 7.07 4.29
CA THR A 71 -8.42 6.49 2.94
C THR A 71 -9.44 5.37 2.77
N THR A 72 -9.84 5.09 1.53
CA THR A 72 -10.47 3.81 1.19
C THR A 72 -9.35 2.82 0.90
N LEU A 73 -9.33 1.71 1.65
CA LEU A 73 -8.36 0.63 1.47
C LEU A 73 -9.04 -0.56 0.80
N THR A 74 -8.36 -1.17 -0.16
CA THR A 74 -8.75 -2.43 -0.79
C THR A 74 -7.62 -3.42 -0.58
N VAL A 75 -7.94 -4.53 0.07
CA VAL A 75 -7.04 -5.67 0.27
C VAL A 75 -7.55 -6.81 -0.61
N GLY A 76 -6.66 -7.52 -1.28
CA GLY A 76 -7.04 -8.65 -2.13
C GLY A 76 -6.14 -9.85 -1.97
N ASN A 77 -6.72 -11.03 -2.13
CA ASN A 77 -6.01 -12.30 -2.26
C ASN A 77 -5.32 -12.33 -3.64
N TYR A 78 -4.00 -12.45 -3.66
CA TYR A 78 -3.22 -12.36 -4.89
C TYR A 78 -3.50 -13.51 -5.86
N GLU A 79 -3.81 -14.69 -5.32
CA GLU A 79 -3.99 -15.95 -6.00
C GLU A 79 -5.39 -16.08 -6.60
N THR A 80 -6.43 -15.69 -5.84
CA THR A 80 -7.83 -15.82 -6.26
C THR A 80 -8.38 -14.54 -6.90
N GLY A 81 -7.78 -13.39 -6.60
CA GLY A 81 -8.27 -12.07 -7.01
C GLY A 81 -9.48 -11.58 -6.20
N GLU A 82 -9.88 -12.30 -5.14
CA GLU A 82 -10.91 -11.83 -4.22
C GLU A 82 -10.45 -10.55 -3.51
N THR A 83 -11.39 -9.64 -3.22
CA THR A 83 -11.06 -8.36 -2.59
C THR A 83 -12.07 -7.98 -1.52
N VAL A 84 -11.57 -7.31 -0.48
CA VAL A 84 -12.36 -6.62 0.52
C VAL A 84 -11.98 -5.14 0.52
N THR A 85 -12.97 -4.27 0.53
CA THR A 85 -12.80 -2.82 0.55
C THR A 85 -13.44 -2.21 1.79
N PHE A 86 -12.78 -1.24 2.39
CA PHE A 86 -13.30 -0.53 3.55
C PHE A 86 -12.78 0.91 3.63
N ASP A 87 -13.64 1.79 4.15
CA ASP A 87 -13.29 3.19 4.40
C ASP A 87 -12.70 3.33 5.79
N THR A 88 -11.49 3.89 5.88
CA THR A 88 -10.88 4.28 7.15
C THR A 88 -11.34 5.69 7.51
N LYS A 89 -11.61 5.95 8.81
CA LYS A 89 -11.98 7.30 9.30
C LYS A 89 -10.76 8.14 9.69
N GLY A 90 -9.57 7.72 9.28
CA GLY A 90 -8.29 8.30 9.66
C GLY A 90 -7.61 7.51 10.79
N SER A 91 -6.32 7.79 10.96
CA SER A 91 -5.49 7.16 11.96
C SER A 91 -4.42 8.12 12.48
N VAL A 92 -3.92 7.83 13.67
CA VAL A 92 -2.75 8.50 14.25
C VAL A 92 -1.78 7.43 14.73
N THR A 93 -0.57 7.49 14.21
CA THR A 93 0.59 6.70 14.63
C THR A 93 1.46 7.56 15.52
N ARG A 94 1.76 7.08 16.72
CA ARG A 94 2.80 7.65 17.59
C ARG A 94 3.89 6.61 17.75
N THR A 95 5.13 7.02 17.56
CA THR A 95 6.29 6.19 17.81
C THR A 95 7.23 6.84 18.81
N ALA A 96 7.91 6.00 19.59
CA ALA A 96 9.06 6.38 20.41
C ALA A 96 10.19 5.38 20.11
N GLU A 97 11.12 5.79 19.27
CA GLU A 97 12.28 4.99 18.89
C GLU A 97 13.43 5.26 19.84
N ASN A 98 13.92 4.23 20.51
CA ASN A 98 15.10 4.28 21.36
C ASN A 98 16.32 3.80 20.57
N THR A 99 17.20 4.75 20.23
CA THR A 99 18.37 4.48 19.39
C THR A 99 19.48 3.70 20.09
N GLU A 100 19.44 3.62 21.43
CA GLU A 100 20.43 2.85 22.20
C GLU A 100 20.07 1.37 22.26
N THR A 101 18.78 1.05 22.41
CA THR A 101 18.29 -0.34 22.50
C THR A 101 17.92 -0.93 21.15
N GLY A 102 17.74 -0.11 20.11
CA GLY A 102 17.29 -0.56 18.80
C GLY A 102 15.82 -1.00 18.78
N THR A 103 14.99 -0.36 19.62
CA THR A 103 13.56 -0.69 19.76
C THR A 103 12.70 0.52 19.43
N ILE A 104 11.48 0.26 18.97
CA ILE A 104 10.49 1.30 18.68
C ILE A 104 9.14 0.91 19.27
N ASP A 105 8.64 1.78 20.15
CA ASP A 105 7.31 1.63 20.72
C ASP A 105 6.29 2.30 19.82
N PHE A 106 5.23 1.57 19.46
CA PHE A 106 4.13 2.06 18.66
C PHE A 106 2.87 2.23 19.50
N ALA A 107 2.17 3.34 19.29
CA ALA A 107 0.82 3.57 19.76
C ALA A 107 -0.04 4.10 18.62
N LEU A 108 -0.85 3.21 18.06
CA LEU A 108 -1.72 3.49 16.91
C LEU A 108 -3.15 3.71 17.38
N SER A 109 -3.81 4.70 16.81
CA SER A 109 -5.22 4.99 17.08
C SER A 109 -6.00 5.23 15.80
N GLY A 110 -7.31 4.93 15.81
CA GLY A 110 -8.16 4.98 14.62
C GLY A 110 -8.17 3.66 13.86
N ALA A 111 -8.34 3.71 12.54
CA ALA A 111 -8.36 2.52 11.68
C ALA A 111 -6.97 2.25 11.09
N ASN A 112 -6.37 1.11 11.45
CA ASN A 112 -5.02 0.71 11.06
C ASN A 112 -5.04 -0.73 10.54
N LEU A 113 -4.58 -0.92 9.31
CA LEU A 113 -4.36 -2.24 8.74
C LEU A 113 -2.98 -2.73 9.18
N PHE A 114 -2.93 -3.81 9.94
CA PHE A 114 -1.70 -4.49 10.37
C PHE A 114 -1.44 -5.66 9.46
N LEU A 115 -0.19 -5.75 9.01
CA LEU A 115 0.36 -6.92 8.33
C LEU A 115 1.44 -7.45 9.27
N LEU A 116 1.25 -8.67 9.74
CA LEU A 116 2.27 -9.47 10.38
C LEU A 116 2.76 -10.51 9.37
N PHE A 117 4.02 -10.87 9.49
CA PHE A 117 4.73 -11.85 8.67
C PHE A 117 5.21 -13.02 9.53
N ASP A 118 5.81 -14.03 8.89
CA ASP A 118 6.35 -15.22 9.58
C ASP A 118 7.39 -14.90 10.67
N THR A 119 8.10 -13.79 10.53
CA THR A 119 9.11 -13.34 11.49
C THR A 119 8.52 -12.64 12.71
N ASP A 120 7.26 -12.22 12.63
CA ASP A 120 6.58 -11.49 13.68
C ASP A 120 5.95 -12.43 14.72
N ALA A 121 5.90 -11.97 15.97
CA ALA A 121 5.21 -12.64 17.05
C ALA A 121 3.71 -12.74 16.74
N GLY A 122 3.22 -13.98 16.58
CA GLY A 122 1.84 -14.28 16.19
C GLY A 122 1.71 -14.86 14.78
N GLY A 123 2.78 -14.80 13.97
CA GLY A 123 2.79 -15.34 12.61
C GLY A 123 2.06 -14.45 11.60
N PRO A 124 2.01 -14.88 10.32
CA PRO A 124 1.52 -14.07 9.24
C PRO A 124 0.01 -13.83 9.39
N SER A 125 -0.39 -12.56 9.45
CA SER A 125 -1.79 -12.20 9.57
C SER A 125 -2.05 -10.77 9.08
N THR A 126 -3.24 -10.57 8.51
CA THR A 126 -3.69 -9.26 8.06
C THR A 126 -4.94 -8.88 8.84
N ILE A 127 -4.81 -7.93 9.77
CA ILE A 127 -5.88 -7.55 10.70
C ILE A 127 -6.15 -6.05 10.58
N LEU A 128 -7.42 -5.69 10.36
CA LEU A 128 -7.87 -4.31 10.47
C LEU A 128 -8.29 -4.02 11.91
N TYR A 129 -7.48 -3.25 12.63
CA TYR A 129 -7.82 -2.72 13.94
C TYR A 129 -8.52 -1.36 13.80
N THR A 130 -9.65 -1.18 14.47
CA THR A 130 -10.29 0.12 14.64
C THR A 130 -10.42 0.44 16.13
N GLY A 131 -9.54 1.29 16.63
CA GLY A 131 -9.47 1.63 18.06
C GLY A 131 -8.07 2.06 18.49
N LEU A 132 -7.51 1.42 19.51
CA LEU A 132 -6.13 1.64 19.98
C LEU A 132 -5.35 0.33 19.90
N VAL A 133 -4.12 0.39 19.38
CA VAL A 133 -3.17 -0.72 19.37
C VAL A 133 -1.82 -0.23 19.90
N ARG A 134 -1.18 -1.01 20.78
CA ARG A 134 0.19 -0.77 21.25
C ARG A 134 1.05 -2.02 21.14
N PHE A 135 2.27 -1.83 20.71
CA PHE A 135 3.25 -2.89 20.52
C PHE A 135 4.65 -2.30 20.42
N THR A 136 5.67 -3.15 20.58
CA THR A 136 7.07 -2.79 20.40
C THR A 136 7.66 -3.66 19.29
N ALA A 137 8.43 -3.03 18.41
CA ALA A 137 9.17 -3.71 17.34
C ALA A 137 10.65 -3.34 17.39
N THR A 138 11.46 -4.06 16.62
CA THR A 138 12.85 -3.70 16.33
C THR A 138 12.90 -2.44 15.45
N SER A 139 13.89 -1.57 15.68
CA SER A 139 14.06 -0.35 14.87
C SER A 139 14.61 -0.63 13.46
N ASP A 140 15.32 -1.73 13.29
CA ASP A 140 16.09 -2.01 12.07
C ASP A 140 15.20 -2.51 10.91
N ASP A 141 14.25 -3.39 11.24
CA ASP A 141 13.39 -4.09 10.27
C ASP A 141 11.90 -4.07 10.63
N PHE A 142 11.51 -3.40 11.74
CA PHE A 142 10.13 -3.32 12.22
C PHE A 142 9.50 -4.67 12.60
N THR A 143 10.33 -5.68 12.87
CA THR A 143 9.88 -7.00 13.33
C THR A 143 9.30 -6.90 14.73
N LEU A 144 8.08 -7.39 14.89
CA LEU A 144 7.39 -7.53 16.16
C LEU A 144 7.95 -8.76 16.91
N THR A 145 8.75 -8.54 17.95
CA THR A 145 9.40 -9.64 18.68
C THR A 145 8.55 -10.22 19.82
N GLU A 146 7.55 -9.47 20.28
CA GLU A 146 6.64 -9.84 21.36
C GLU A 146 5.18 -9.63 20.92
N PRO A 147 4.21 -10.39 21.47
CA PRO A 147 2.81 -10.18 21.14
C PRO A 147 2.33 -8.75 21.36
N ILE A 148 1.33 -8.31 20.59
CA ILE A 148 0.71 -6.99 20.74
C ILE A 148 0.29 -6.77 22.21
N GLU A 149 0.82 -5.73 22.82
CA GLU A 149 0.69 -5.44 24.25
C GLU A 149 -0.72 -4.99 24.64
N GLN A 150 -1.35 -4.21 23.76
CA GLN A 150 -2.66 -3.63 24.02
C GLN A 150 -3.49 -3.53 22.75
N VAL A 151 -4.74 -3.99 22.82
CA VAL A 151 -5.77 -3.73 21.82
C VAL A 151 -7.05 -3.26 22.50
N SER A 152 -7.72 -2.27 21.91
CA SER A 152 -9.10 -1.92 22.25
C SER A 152 -9.86 -1.49 20.99
N GLY A 153 -11.19 -1.62 21.00
CA GLY A 153 -12.04 -1.34 19.84
C GLY A 153 -12.44 -2.61 19.10
N THR A 154 -12.51 -2.57 17.77
CA THR A 154 -12.90 -3.70 16.93
C THR A 154 -11.74 -4.23 16.09
N GLN A 155 -11.81 -5.52 15.76
CA GLN A 155 -10.84 -6.20 14.90
C GLN A 155 -11.60 -6.90 13.78
N ARG A 156 -11.02 -6.89 12.57
CA ARG A 156 -11.47 -7.72 11.45
C ARG A 156 -10.29 -8.51 10.93
N ASP A 157 -10.45 -9.81 10.88
CA ASP A 157 -9.49 -10.74 10.28
C ASP A 157 -9.70 -10.72 8.76
N ILE A 158 -8.79 -10.04 8.06
CA ILE A 158 -8.90 -9.87 6.61
C ILE A 158 -8.48 -11.15 5.88
N CYS A 159 -7.59 -11.95 6.47
CA CYS A 159 -7.22 -13.24 5.90
C CYS A 159 -8.45 -14.16 5.86
N ALA A 160 -9.18 -14.26 6.98
CA ALA A 160 -10.39 -15.06 7.04
C ALA A 160 -11.52 -14.58 6.10
N GLU A 161 -11.57 -13.28 5.79
CA GLU A 161 -12.53 -12.73 4.83
C GLU A 161 -12.17 -13.01 3.36
N LEU A 162 -10.90 -13.31 3.09
CA LEU A 162 -10.35 -13.50 1.73
C LEU A 162 -10.08 -14.97 1.35
N GLY A 163 -10.36 -15.90 2.26
CA GLY A 163 -10.33 -17.35 2.00
C GLY A 163 -8.96 -17.98 2.08
#